data_AF-A0A925KJK0-F1
#
_entry.id   AF-A0A925KJK0-F1
#
_cell.length_a   1.000
_cell.length_b   1.000
_cell.length_c   1.000
_cell.angle_alpha   90.00
_cell.angle_beta   90.00
_cell.angle_gamma   90.00
#
_symmetry.space_group_name_H-M   'P 1'
#
loop_
_entity.id
_entity.type
_entity.pdbx_description
1 polymer ?
#
loop_
_entity_poly.entity_id
_entity_poly.type
_entity_poly.pdbx_seq_one_letter_code
_entity_poly.pdbx_strand_id
1 'polypeptide(L)'
;MQKINIHHIYYQIRHKYLTLNNVVIVVAFAIAASWVWGSLGVMQRNYALQREVDAKKRQLQLAILETSSLELEKRYYQTREYQELAVREDLGLVLPGEKVLVLPINSQAAKDADVPATAKTKSTTTPISNFRQWVNFLFGGNSKSISG
;
A
#
# COMPACT_ATOMS: atom_id res chain seq x y z
N MET A 1 55.11 -3.41 31.28
CA MET A 1 54.05 -3.52 32.31
C MET A 1 53.79 -2.12 32.88
N GLN A 2 52.80 -1.40 32.36
CA GLN A 2 52.45 -0.06 32.86
C GLN A 2 51.57 -0.19 34.11
N LYS A 3 52.05 0.31 35.25
CA LYS A 3 51.28 0.39 36.49
C LYS A 3 50.37 1.62 36.39
N ILE A 4 49.08 1.38 36.18
CA ILE A 4 48.08 2.45 36.16
C ILE A 4 47.92 2.97 37.59
N ASN A 5 48.24 4.26 37.80
CA ASN A 5 48.17 4.94 39.10
C ASN A 5 46.71 5.24 39.48
N ILE A 6 46.00 4.21 39.93
CA ILE A 6 44.58 4.24 40.32
C ILE A 6 44.31 5.24 41.47
N HIS A 7 45.26 5.42 42.39
CA HIS A 7 45.08 6.31 43.55
C HIS A 7 45.01 7.79 43.20
N HIS A 8 45.74 8.24 42.17
CA HIS A 8 45.73 9.65 41.76
C HIS A 8 44.43 10.02 41.05
N ILE A 9 43.92 9.09 40.23
CA ILE A 9 42.62 9.22 39.55
C ILE A 9 41.49 9.32 40.58
N TYR A 10 41.50 8.47 41.60
CA TYR A 10 40.51 8.52 42.69
C TYR A 10 40.53 9.86 43.45
N TYR A 11 41.72 10.38 43.76
CA TYR A 11 41.86 11.65 44.47
C TYR A 11 41.37 12.84 43.64
N GLN A 12 41.69 12.87 42.35
CA GLN A 12 41.22 13.91 41.43
C GLN A 12 39.70 13.84 41.21
N ILE A 13 39.12 12.65 41.11
CA ILE A 13 37.66 12.44 41.06
C ILE A 13 36.99 12.99 42.32
N ARG A 14 37.51 12.63 43.50
CA ARG A 14 36.93 13.02 44.79
C ARG A 14 37.03 14.52 45.08
N HIS A 15 38.14 15.18 44.74
CA HIS A 15 38.32 16.60 45.09
C HIS A 15 37.90 17.58 44.00
N LYS A 16 37.90 17.18 42.71
CA LYS A 16 37.64 18.09 41.59
C LYS A 16 36.25 17.89 40.98
N TYR A 17 35.73 16.66 40.99
CA TYR A 17 34.43 16.32 40.40
C TYR A 17 33.31 16.14 41.44
N LEU A 18 33.66 15.78 42.69
CA LEU A 18 32.73 15.60 43.81
C LEU A 18 32.43 16.93 44.55
N THR A 19 32.23 18.00 43.80
CA THR A 19 31.69 19.27 44.32
C THR A 19 30.16 19.26 44.17
N LEU A 20 29.44 19.87 45.12
CA LEU A 20 27.97 19.86 45.16
C LEU A 20 27.33 20.25 43.81
N ASN A 21 27.90 21.24 43.12
CA ASN A 21 27.42 21.70 41.83
C ASN A 21 27.49 20.62 40.73
N ASN A 22 28.60 19.90 40.64
CA ASN A 22 28.77 18.84 39.64
C ASN A 22 27.85 17.64 39.91
N VAL A 23 27.63 17.30 41.18
CA VAL A 23 26.68 16.24 41.57
C VAL A 23 25.26 16.62 41.15
N VAL A 24 24.84 17.87 41.37
CA VAL A 24 23.52 18.37 40.95
C VAL A 24 23.37 18.30 39.43
N ILE A 25 24.39 18.69 38.66
CA ILE A 25 24.36 18.60 37.19
C ILE A 25 24.21 17.14 36.73
N VAL A 26 24.95 16.20 37.33
CA VAL A 26 24.85 14.76 36.99
C VAL A 26 23.46 14.21 37.30
N VAL A 27 22.89 14.57 38.45
CA VAL A 27 21.53 14.15 38.84
C VAL A 27 20.48 14.74 37.89
N ALA A 28 20.58 16.03 37.55
CA ALA A 28 19.69 16.66 36.58
C ALA A 28 19.77 15.99 35.20
N PHE A 29 20.98 15.63 34.76
CA PHE A 29 21.19 14.91 33.51
C PHE A 29 20.59 13.50 33.55
N ALA A 30 20.74 12.77 34.67
CA ALA A 30 20.16 11.45 34.86
C ALA A 30 18.62 11.49 34.83
N ILE A 31 18.01 12.51 35.43
CA ILE A 31 16.57 12.75 35.36
C ILE A 31 16.15 13.01 33.91
N ALA A 32 16.83 13.94 33.22
CA ALA A 32 16.53 14.24 31.82
C ALA A 32 16.66 13.00 30.91
N ALA A 33 17.71 12.20 31.09
CA ALA A 33 17.90 10.95 30.35
C ALA A 33 16.79 9.92 30.64
N SER A 34 16.34 9.83 31.90
CA SER A 34 15.23 8.96 32.29
C SER A 34 13.91 9.36 31.63
N TRP A 35 13.66 10.67 31.49
CA TRP A 35 12.50 11.19 30.75
C TRP A 35 12.54 10.83 29.26
N VAL A 36 13.72 10.94 28.63
CA VAL A 36 13.90 10.55 27.21
C VAL A 36 13.70 9.05 27.02
N TRP A 37 14.20 8.22 27.93
CA TRP A 37 14.04 6.76 27.83
C TRP A 37 12.58 6.32 28.02
N GLY A 38 11.85 6.96 28.95
CA GLY A 38 10.43 6.69 29.17
C GLY A 38 9.54 7.09 27.99
N SER A 39 9.85 8.19 27.30
CA SER A 39 9.04 8.67 26.17
C SER A 39 9.18 7.78 24.93
N LEU A 40 10.37 7.21 24.68
CA LEU A 40 10.63 6.31 23.56
C LEU A 40 9.80 5.01 23.64
N GLY A 41 9.66 4.42 24.83
CA GLY A 41 8.89 3.18 25.02
C GLY A 41 7.39 3.35 24.76
N VAL A 42 6.82 4.49 25.17
CA VAL A 42 5.41 4.82 24.93
C VAL A 42 5.16 5.06 23.45
N MET A 43 6.09 5.73 22.76
CA MET A 43 5.99 5.99 21.33
C MET A 43 5.96 4.68 20.54
N GLN A 44 6.87 3.74 20.82
CA GLN A 44 6.94 2.47 20.09
C GLN A 44 5.68 1.61 20.26
N ARG A 45 5.14 1.55 21.49
CA ARG A 45 3.89 0.82 21.78
C ARG A 45 2.69 1.46 21.10
N ASN A 46 2.59 2.78 21.13
CA ASN A 46 1.49 3.51 20.48
C ASN A 46 1.52 3.35 18.96
N TYR A 47 2.70 3.40 18.32
CA TYR A 47 2.80 3.16 16.87
C TYR A 47 2.38 1.75 16.47
N ALA A 48 2.74 0.73 17.25
CA ALA A 48 2.32 -0.65 16.98
C ALA A 48 0.80 -0.80 17.05
N LEU A 49 0.19 -0.27 18.12
CA LEU A 49 -1.26 -0.25 18.30
C LEU A 49 -1.97 0.52 17.17
N GLN A 50 -1.44 1.67 16.79
CA GLN A 50 -2.01 2.50 15.74
C GLN A 50 -1.94 1.81 14.37
N ARG A 51 -0.82 1.14 14.06
CA ARG A 51 -0.69 0.31 12.85
C ARG A 51 -1.69 -0.84 12.82
N GLU A 52 -1.92 -1.50 13.94
CA GLU A 52 -2.91 -2.58 14.02
C GLU A 52 -4.33 -2.04 13.77
N VAL A 53 -4.68 -0.93 14.42
CA VAL A 53 -5.97 -0.25 14.20
C VAL A 53 -6.14 0.14 12.74
N ASP A 54 -5.12 0.71 12.10
CA ASP A 54 -5.17 1.11 10.70
C ASP A 54 -5.26 -0.09 9.75
N ALA A 55 -4.62 -1.21 10.08
CA ALA A 55 -4.78 -2.46 9.34
C ALA A 55 -6.21 -2.99 9.45
N LYS A 56 -6.77 -3.01 10.66
CA LYS A 56 -8.16 -3.46 10.91
C LYS A 56 -9.19 -2.55 10.23
N LYS A 57 -8.99 -1.23 10.24
CA LYS A 57 -9.85 -0.28 9.52
C LYS A 57 -9.85 -0.53 8.01
N ARG A 58 -8.69 -0.79 7.41
CA ARG A 58 -8.60 -1.14 5.99
C ARG A 58 -9.33 -2.45 5.67
N GLN A 59 -9.16 -3.47 6.51
CA GLN A 59 -9.89 -4.74 6.36
C GLN A 59 -11.40 -4.53 6.44
N LEU A 60 -11.87 -3.73 7.38
CA LEU A 60 -13.28 -3.38 7.52
C LEU A 60 -13.83 -2.66 6.28
N GLN A 61 -13.09 -1.68 5.75
CA GLN A 61 -13.50 -0.96 4.54
C GLN A 61 -13.64 -1.88 3.33
N LEU A 62 -12.71 -2.82 3.15
CA LEU A 62 -12.79 -3.82 2.08
C LEU A 62 -14.02 -4.72 2.24
N ALA A 63 -14.28 -5.21 3.46
CA ALA A 63 -15.43 -6.05 3.73
C ALA A 63 -16.75 -5.29 3.50
N ILE A 64 -16.85 -4.02 3.93
CA ILE A 64 -18.02 -3.17 3.66
C ILE A 64 -18.20 -3.02 2.15
N LEU A 65 -17.14 -2.74 1.40
CA LEU A 65 -17.22 -2.59 -0.05
C LEU A 65 -17.72 -3.87 -0.72
N GLU A 66 -17.17 -5.02 -0.35
CA GLU A 66 -17.58 -6.34 -0.87
C GLU A 66 -19.05 -6.62 -0.56
N THR A 67 -19.49 -6.42 0.68
CA THR A 67 -20.89 -6.62 1.07
C THR A 67 -21.83 -5.68 0.31
N SER A 68 -21.44 -4.42 0.11
CA SER A 68 -22.25 -3.46 -0.64
C SER A 68 -22.38 -3.82 -2.13
N SER A 69 -21.30 -4.36 -2.72
CA SER A 69 -21.31 -4.87 -4.09
C SER A 69 -22.24 -6.08 -4.22
N LEU A 70 -22.11 -7.05 -3.32
CA LEU A 70 -22.96 -8.25 -3.28
C LEU A 70 -24.44 -7.90 -3.06
N GLU A 71 -24.71 -6.89 -2.22
CA GLU A 71 -26.07 -6.42 -2.00
C GLU A 71 -26.65 -5.78 -3.27
N LEU A 72 -25.86 -4.98 -3.99
CA LEU A 72 -26.28 -4.37 -5.25
C LEU A 72 -26.56 -5.44 -6.32
N GLU A 73 -25.68 -6.44 -6.44
CA GLU A 73 -25.84 -7.57 -7.35
C GLU A 73 -27.11 -8.38 -7.03
N LYS A 74 -27.32 -8.69 -5.75
CA LYS A 74 -28.56 -9.33 -5.30
C LYS A 74 -29.79 -8.51 -5.69
N ARG A 75 -29.77 -7.19 -5.47
CA ARG A 75 -30.89 -6.31 -5.84
C ARG A 75 -31.13 -6.31 -7.35
N TYR A 76 -30.06 -6.31 -8.15
CA TYR A 76 -30.15 -6.41 -9.61
C TYR A 76 -30.87 -7.70 -10.05
N TYR A 77 -30.52 -8.86 -9.48
CA TYR A 77 -31.20 -10.13 -9.76
C TYR A 77 -32.64 -10.20 -9.25
N GLN A 78 -32.99 -9.36 -8.26
CA GLN A 78 -34.35 -9.24 -7.75
C GLN A 78 -35.23 -8.30 -8.60
N THR A 79 -34.67 -7.57 -9.56
CA THR A 79 -35.47 -6.72 -10.44
C THR A 79 -36.36 -7.54 -11.36
N ARG A 80 -37.57 -7.03 -11.65
CA ARG A 80 -38.53 -7.70 -12.53
C ARG A 80 -37.97 -7.86 -13.94
N GLU A 81 -37.31 -6.83 -14.45
CA GLU A 81 -36.68 -6.83 -15.78
C GLU A 81 -35.67 -7.97 -15.91
N TYR A 82 -34.78 -8.14 -14.92
CA TYR A 82 -33.82 -9.24 -14.93
C TYR A 82 -34.51 -10.61 -14.89
N GLN A 83 -35.48 -10.79 -13.99
CA GLN A 83 -36.20 -12.07 -13.86
C GLN A 83 -36.97 -12.41 -15.14
N GLU A 84 -37.59 -11.42 -15.76
CA GLU A 84 -38.33 -11.59 -17.01
C GLU A 84 -37.39 -11.94 -18.17
N LEU A 85 -36.27 -11.24 -18.32
CA LEU A 85 -35.26 -11.57 -19.33
C LEU A 85 -34.70 -12.99 -19.11
N ALA A 86 -34.37 -13.35 -17.87
CA ALA A 86 -33.82 -14.67 -17.55
C ALA A 86 -34.81 -15.81 -17.86
N VAL A 87 -36.10 -15.64 -17.52
CA VAL A 87 -37.15 -16.61 -17.85
C VAL A 87 -37.36 -16.71 -19.36
N ARG A 88 -37.30 -15.59 -20.09
CA ARG A 88 -37.43 -15.60 -21.55
C ARG A 88 -36.27 -16.31 -22.22
N GLU A 89 -35.05 -16.08 -21.75
CA GLU A 89 -33.86 -16.77 -22.24
C GLU A 89 -33.97 -18.29 -22.02
N ASP A 90 -34.38 -18.72 -20.82
CA ASP A 90 -34.52 -20.14 -20.47
C ASP A 90 -35.64 -20.84 -21.27
N LEU A 91 -36.77 -20.16 -21.46
CA LEU A 91 -37.92 -20.71 -22.20
C LEU A 91 -37.82 -20.50 -23.72
N GLY A 92 -36.80 -19.78 -24.21
CA GLY A 92 -36.67 -19.42 -25.63
C GLY A 92 -37.81 -18.53 -26.15
N LEU A 93 -38.38 -17.70 -25.27
CA LEU A 93 -39.49 -16.79 -25.58
C LEU A 93 -38.98 -15.40 -25.97
N VAL A 94 -39.73 -14.71 -26.82
CA VAL A 94 -39.40 -13.35 -27.30
C VAL A 94 -40.63 -12.45 -27.26
N LEU A 95 -40.43 -11.15 -27.06
CA LEU A 95 -41.54 -10.20 -27.16
C LEU A 95 -42.03 -10.04 -28.61
N PRO A 96 -43.32 -9.67 -28.80
CA PRO A 96 -43.81 -9.28 -30.12
C PRO A 96 -43.03 -8.06 -30.63
N GLY A 97 -42.30 -8.25 -31.74
CA GLY A 97 -41.44 -7.22 -32.35
C GLY A 97 -39.95 -7.35 -32.03
N GLU A 98 -39.57 -8.21 -31.08
CA GLU A 98 -38.17 -8.53 -30.76
C GLU A 98 -37.63 -9.59 -31.74
N LYS A 99 -36.43 -9.34 -32.30
CA LYS A 99 -35.75 -10.26 -33.23
C LYS A 99 -34.51 -10.82 -32.56
N VAL A 100 -34.54 -12.10 -32.20
CA VAL A 100 -33.38 -12.83 -31.66
C VAL A 100 -32.64 -13.53 -32.79
N LEU A 101 -31.33 -13.29 -32.88
CA LEU A 101 -30.45 -13.92 -33.86
C LEU A 101 -29.69 -15.07 -33.17
N VAL A 102 -30.09 -16.31 -33.46
CA VAL A 102 -29.37 -17.50 -32.99
C VAL A 102 -28.23 -17.78 -33.96
N LEU A 103 -26.98 -17.56 -33.51
CA LEU A 103 -25.80 -17.81 -34.30
C LEU A 103 -25.28 -19.24 -34.06
N PRO A 104 -24.81 -19.95 -35.10
CA PRO A 104 -24.11 -21.22 -34.92
C PRO A 104 -22.78 -21.02 -34.19
N ILE A 105 -22.20 -22.11 -33.66
CA ILE A 105 -20.88 -22.08 -33.02
C ILE A 105 -19.89 -21.35 -33.94
N ASN A 106 -19.20 -20.34 -33.40
CA ASN A 106 -18.23 -19.56 -34.14
C ASN A 106 -17.21 -20.47 -34.84
N SER A 107 -17.08 -20.28 -36.15
CA SER A 107 -16.08 -20.98 -36.96
C SER A 107 -14.67 -20.62 -36.49
N GLN A 108 -13.69 -21.48 -36.78
CA GLN A 108 -12.29 -21.19 -36.42
C GLN A 108 -11.82 -19.85 -37.03
N ALA A 109 -12.23 -19.57 -38.27
CA ALA A 109 -11.95 -18.29 -38.93
C ALA A 109 -12.53 -17.06 -38.19
N ALA A 110 -13.70 -17.17 -37.58
CA ALA A 110 -14.28 -16.10 -36.76
C ALA A 110 -13.52 -15.91 -35.45
N LYS A 111 -13.10 -17.02 -34.81
CA LYS A 111 -12.27 -16.98 -33.59
C LYS A 111 -10.89 -16.36 -33.87
N ASP A 112 -10.29 -16.70 -35.01
CA ASP A 112 -9.00 -16.18 -35.43
C ASP A 112 -9.09 -14.68 -35.82
N ALA A 113 -10.25 -14.22 -36.29
CA ALA A 113 -10.53 -12.81 -36.57
C ALA A 113 -10.77 -11.97 -35.29
N ASP A 114 -11.30 -12.59 -34.23
CA ASP A 114 -11.51 -11.98 -32.92
C ASP A 114 -10.25 -11.97 -32.04
N VAL A 115 -9.15 -12.57 -32.52
CA VAL A 115 -7.83 -12.36 -31.92
C VAL A 115 -7.49 -10.89 -32.14
N PRO A 116 -7.52 -10.03 -31.10
CA PRO A 116 -7.15 -8.64 -31.28
C PRO A 116 -5.74 -8.64 -31.87
N ALA A 117 -5.53 -7.85 -32.93
CA ALA A 117 -4.23 -7.61 -33.53
C ALA A 117 -3.29 -6.98 -32.49
N THR A 118 -2.83 -7.79 -31.55
CA THR A 118 -1.91 -7.42 -30.49
C THR A 118 -0.51 -7.55 -31.04
N ALA A 119 -0.25 -6.80 -32.10
CA ALA A 119 1.08 -6.46 -32.57
C ALA A 119 1.02 -5.26 -33.52
N LYS A 120 0.29 -4.19 -33.17
CA LYS A 120 0.85 -2.87 -33.45
C LYS A 120 2.09 -2.73 -32.57
N THR A 121 3.22 -3.12 -33.16
CA THR A 121 4.58 -2.72 -32.83
C THR A 121 4.76 -2.37 -31.35
N LYS A 122 5.12 -3.37 -30.52
CA LYS A 122 5.94 -3.07 -29.35
C LYS A 122 7.14 -2.32 -29.90
N SER A 123 7.21 -1.01 -29.69
CA SER A 123 8.40 -0.24 -29.96
C SER A 123 9.53 -0.98 -29.26
N THR A 124 10.56 -1.34 -30.02
CA THR A 124 11.81 -1.91 -29.51
C THR A 124 12.55 -0.80 -28.75
N THR A 125 11.95 -0.29 -27.67
CA THR A 125 12.60 0.60 -26.75
C THR A 125 13.42 -0.31 -25.85
N THR A 126 14.73 -0.28 -26.05
CA THR A 126 15.72 -0.89 -25.17
C THR A 126 15.32 -0.67 -23.71
N PRO A 127 15.28 -1.71 -22.87
CA PRO A 127 14.79 -1.59 -21.51
C PRO A 127 15.69 -0.63 -20.73
N ILE A 128 15.16 0.56 -20.43
CA ILE A 128 15.82 1.55 -19.58
C ILE A 128 15.83 0.98 -18.15
N SER A 129 16.98 1.01 -17.46
CA SER A 129 17.06 0.51 -16.09
C SER A 129 16.10 1.26 -15.15
N ASN A 130 15.53 0.55 -14.17
CA ASN A 130 14.54 1.11 -13.23
C ASN A 130 15.02 2.41 -12.56
N PHE A 131 16.31 2.51 -12.24
CA PHE A 131 16.89 3.72 -11.66
C PHE A 131 16.80 4.94 -12.60
N ARG A 132 17.12 4.75 -13.89
CA ARG A 132 17.00 5.83 -14.88
C ARG A 132 15.54 6.25 -15.09
N GLN A 133 14.60 5.31 -14.97
CA GLN A 133 13.17 5.64 -15.01
C GLN A 133 12.77 6.55 -13.84
N TRP A 134 13.22 6.25 -12.62
CA TRP A 134 12.97 7.09 -11.44
C TRP A 134 13.63 8.47 -11.52
N VAL A 135 14.86 8.55 -12.01
CA VAL A 135 15.55 9.84 -12.20
C VAL A 135 14.83 10.69 -13.26
N ASN A 136 14.43 10.10 -14.38
CA ASN A 136 13.69 10.81 -15.42
C ASN A 136 12.30 11.28 -14.93
N PHE A 137 11.65 10.51 -14.07
CA PHE A 137 10.37 10.88 -13.45
C PHE A 137 10.51 12.05 -12.47
N LEU A 138 11.51 12.01 -11.58
CA LEU A 138 11.68 13.03 -10.54
C LEU A 138 12.28 14.35 -11.06
N PHE A 139 13.05 14.30 -12.16
CA PHE A 139 13.80 15.46 -12.66
C PHE A 139 13.45 15.83 -14.11
N GLY A 140 12.36 15.29 -14.68
CA GLY A 140 11.73 15.82 -15.89
C GLY A 140 12.33 15.41 -17.24
N GLY A 141 13.00 14.26 -17.33
CA GLY A 141 13.62 13.76 -18.57
C GLY A 141 12.64 13.35 -19.69
N ASN A 142 11.33 13.25 -19.39
CA ASN A 142 10.30 12.78 -20.34
C ASN A 142 9.61 13.87 -21.16
N SER A 143 9.93 15.16 -20.96
CA SER A 143 9.23 16.28 -21.63
C SER A 143 9.42 16.35 -23.15
N LYS A 144 10.37 15.59 -23.73
CA LYS A 144 10.62 15.55 -25.18
C LYS A 144 9.98 14.39 -25.94
N SER A 145 9.22 13.51 -25.27
CA SER A 145 8.55 12.35 -25.90
C SER A 145 7.05 12.56 -26.17
N ILE A 146 6.50 13.72 -25.83
CA ILE A 146 5.07 14.08 -25.97
C ILE A 146 4.80 14.99 -27.19
N SER A 147 5.84 15.30 -27.98
CA SER A 147 5.72 15.97 -29.27
C SER A 147 6.25 15.07 -30.38
N GLY A 148 5.37 14.18 -30.85
CA GLY A 148 5.53 13.33 -32.01
C GLY A 148 4.16 12.85 -32.46
#